data_AF-A0A914FCM9-F1
#
_entry.id   AF-A0A914FCM9-F1
#
_cell.length_a   1.000
_cell.length_b   1.000
_cell.length_c   1.000
_cell.angle_alpha   90.00
_cell.angle_beta   90.00
_cell.angle_gamma   90.00
#
_symmetry.space_group_name_H-M   'P 1'
#
loop_
_entity.id
_entity.type
_entity.pdbx_description
1 polymer ?
#
loop_
_entity_poly.entity_id
_entity_poly.type
_entity_poly.pdbx_seq_one_letter_code
_entity_poly.pdbx_strand_id
1 'polypeptide(L)'
;MVLQTSPLSLSILLQVLTLSFTTAASSSHQSNIPVEVQLKYGRIRGQESIFLHKRVRSYLSVPFGEPPLGDMRFKPPVAKKPWNGTIDASHMSPACFQGRDTYNESFWGSEMWNANTPVREDCLYLNIWAPAEANNLTVMVWIFGGGFFAGSPSLILYDGKALALTANVVVVNINYRLGPFGYIFFDHPDAPGNMGMLDQQLAFYWIRENIARFGGNPASISLFGESAGASSIVAHLIAPGSRGIFHNGILQSGSLDNKWSLDSPKRALEKSHQLADLVQCNRTTVTATINCLKERTPEELLAQMWNLNLGFLEFPFAIVSRDRNFFREFDAFTALRKKQYRRDVNLMIGVNHDEGNYWNIYNLPKYFDVNQQPELTLPEMYECVDTAFARLPEMVRNAANFVYLGDACQRPSGKSRLLADHVNQMVGDYFFTCDSIWLADQMDDAPGKVFIYYFDQPSSSNPWPSWTGVMHGYEIEYVFGVPIYNTTAGYTSREKTLSHKMVQYWSSFAKDGVPRLTKHHRESPEWPEYKSTNRKWMHLKGGSHVRPIEGKKDKECKVWRGCKDIEYNEYLLPTSSSNSFKSQTTTFKFTLSISTFSTILAFVLSSFHPLF
;
A
#
# COMPACT_ATOMS: atom_id res chain seq x y z
N MET A 1 53.97 -32.13 1.63
CA MET A 1 55.15 -32.73 2.28
C MET A 1 56.32 -32.58 1.29
N VAL A 2 57.37 -31.82 1.68
CA VAL A 2 58.68 -31.57 1.00
C VAL A 2 58.61 -30.73 -0.30
N LEU A 3 58.91 -29.41 -0.33
CA LEU A 3 60.17 -28.63 -0.22
C LEU A 3 61.19 -28.84 -1.37
N GLN A 4 61.52 -27.75 -2.09
CA GLN A 4 62.81 -27.46 -2.76
C GLN A 4 62.85 -25.94 -3.08
N THR A 5 63.47 -25.08 -2.26
CA THR A 5 64.89 -24.62 -2.20
C THR A 5 65.35 -23.63 -3.30
N SER A 6 65.22 -22.32 -3.01
CA SER A 6 66.31 -21.33 -2.77
C SER A 6 67.30 -20.91 -3.92
N PRO A 7 68.24 -19.94 -3.73
CA PRO A 7 68.18 -18.60 -4.36
C PRO A 7 69.53 -18.10 -4.99
N LEU A 8 69.58 -16.92 -5.63
CA LEU A 8 70.80 -16.09 -5.86
C LEU A 8 70.30 -14.67 -6.26
N SER A 9 70.44 -13.55 -5.54
CA SER A 9 71.56 -12.83 -4.89
C SER A 9 72.20 -11.73 -5.75
N LEU A 10 72.18 -10.49 -5.21
CA LEU A 10 73.08 -9.33 -5.45
C LEU A 10 72.96 -8.62 -6.83
N SER A 11 73.04 -7.29 -7.01
CA SER A 11 73.47 -6.15 -6.19
C SER A 11 73.16 -4.81 -6.92
N ILE A 12 72.83 -3.76 -6.14
CA ILE A 12 73.38 -2.38 -6.15
C ILE A 12 73.36 -1.61 -7.51
N LEU A 13 72.46 -0.64 -7.74
CA LEU A 13 72.41 0.78 -7.28
C LEU A 13 72.83 1.74 -8.42
N LEU A 14 71.91 2.59 -8.89
CA LEU A 14 72.22 3.97 -9.30
C LEU A 14 70.93 4.80 -9.36
N GLN A 15 70.86 5.85 -8.54
CA GLN A 15 69.83 6.87 -8.54
C GLN A 15 70.10 7.89 -9.66
N VAL A 16 69.10 8.23 -10.50
CA VAL A 16 68.92 9.57 -11.07
C VAL A 16 67.42 9.81 -11.32
N LEU A 17 66.95 11.00 -10.92
CA LEU A 17 65.59 11.52 -10.98
C LEU A 17 64.90 11.40 -12.35
N THR A 18 63.64 10.98 -12.34
CA THR A 18 62.62 11.43 -13.30
C THR A 18 61.36 11.82 -12.52
N LEU A 19 60.94 13.08 -12.67
CA LEU A 19 59.66 13.61 -12.18
C LEU A 19 58.52 12.75 -12.71
N SER A 20 57.81 12.07 -11.82
CA SER A 20 56.49 11.51 -12.09
C SER A 20 55.49 12.35 -11.31
N PHE A 21 54.68 13.13 -12.03
CA PHE A 21 53.50 13.80 -11.51
C PHE A 21 52.62 12.77 -10.80
N THR A 22 52.62 12.79 -9.47
CA THR A 22 51.56 12.16 -8.69
C THR A 22 50.33 13.04 -8.81
N THR A 23 49.54 12.80 -9.85
CA THR A 23 48.12 13.18 -9.80
C THR A 23 47.50 12.34 -8.69
N ALA A 24 47.48 12.90 -7.48
CA ALA A 24 46.58 12.44 -6.44
C ALA A 24 45.17 12.56 -7.03
N ALA A 25 44.66 11.45 -7.54
CA ALA A 25 43.24 11.31 -7.80
C ALA A 25 42.58 11.38 -6.42
N SER A 26 42.21 12.59 -6.02
CA SER A 26 41.28 12.80 -4.93
C SER A 26 40.00 12.07 -5.34
N SER A 27 39.82 10.86 -4.83
CA SER A 27 38.50 10.28 -4.73
C SER A 27 37.67 11.29 -3.94
N SER A 28 36.84 12.06 -4.64
CA SER A 28 35.89 12.95 -4.01
C SER A 28 34.89 12.08 -3.25
N HIS A 29 35.23 11.73 -2.01
CA HIS A 29 34.22 11.40 -1.03
C HIS A 29 33.31 12.61 -0.99
N GLN A 30 32.13 12.48 -1.59
CA GLN A 30 31.10 13.49 -1.52
C GLN A 30 30.66 13.53 -0.05
N SER A 31 31.32 14.37 0.73
CA SER A 31 31.12 14.46 2.16
C SER A 31 29.72 15.01 2.41
N ASN A 32 28.85 14.18 3.01
CA ASN A 32 27.57 14.65 3.52
C ASN A 32 27.83 15.78 4.53
N ILE A 33 27.24 16.94 4.30
CA ILE A 33 27.43 18.12 5.15
C ILE A 33 26.35 18.10 6.22
N PRO A 34 26.68 18.08 7.53
CA PRO A 34 25.67 18.15 8.58
C PRO A 34 24.87 19.44 8.51
N VAL A 35 23.54 19.35 8.63
CA VAL A 35 22.64 20.52 8.65
C VAL A 35 21.71 20.43 9.86
N GLU A 36 21.69 21.48 10.67
CA GLU A 36 20.84 21.54 11.87
C GLU A 36 19.55 22.34 11.61
N VAL A 37 18.45 21.86 12.18
CA VAL A 37 17.15 22.54 12.21
C VAL A 37 16.68 22.63 13.66
N GLN A 38 16.33 23.83 14.09
CA GLN A 38 15.71 24.06 15.39
C GLN A 38 14.19 23.93 15.27
N LEU A 39 13.62 22.94 15.95
CA LEU A 39 12.17 22.79 16.11
C LEU A 39 11.71 23.42 17.43
N LYS A 40 10.39 23.50 17.61
CA LYS A 40 9.76 23.96 18.86
C LYS A 40 10.14 23.08 20.06
N TYR A 41 10.32 21.79 19.83
CA TYR A 41 10.51 20.77 20.87
C TYR A 41 11.98 20.36 21.06
N GLY A 42 12.88 20.75 20.16
CA GLY A 42 14.30 20.41 20.27
C GLY A 42 15.05 20.60 18.94
N ARG A 43 16.35 20.29 18.93
CA ARG A 43 17.19 20.40 17.73
C ARG A 43 17.35 19.06 17.02
N ILE A 44 17.40 19.10 15.70
CA ILE A 44 17.64 17.94 14.83
C ILE A 44 18.82 18.24 13.90
N ARG A 45 19.67 17.24 13.65
CA ARG A 45 20.75 17.31 12.67
C ARG A 45 20.53 16.29 11.55
N GLY A 46 20.28 16.76 10.34
CA GLY A 46 20.26 15.94 9.13
C GLY A 46 21.55 16.10 8.32
N GLN A 47 21.44 15.83 7.02
CA GLN A 47 22.56 15.92 6.07
C GLN A 47 22.16 16.59 4.76
N GLU A 48 23.05 17.41 4.21
CA GLU A 48 23.01 17.91 2.84
C GLU A 48 23.95 17.10 1.96
N SER A 49 23.45 16.67 0.80
CA SER A 49 24.20 15.90 -0.18
C SER A 49 23.88 16.38 -1.59
N ILE A 50 24.68 15.95 -2.57
CA ILE A 50 24.40 16.17 -3.99
C ILE A 50 23.77 14.91 -4.56
N PHE A 51 22.60 15.06 -5.19
CA PHE A 51 21.90 13.98 -5.88
C PHE A 51 21.32 14.53 -7.18
N LEU A 52 21.43 13.78 -8.28
CA LEU A 52 21.01 14.26 -9.62
C LEU A 52 21.52 15.69 -9.94
N HIS A 53 22.79 15.95 -9.60
CA HIS A 53 23.47 17.25 -9.76
C HIS A 53 22.83 18.44 -9.02
N LYS A 54 21.96 18.19 -8.04
CA LYS A 54 21.33 19.20 -7.19
C LYS A 54 21.55 18.92 -5.71
N ARG A 55 21.46 19.96 -4.88
CA ARG A 55 21.57 19.86 -3.42
C ARG A 55 20.24 19.40 -2.81
N VAL A 56 20.29 18.37 -1.99
CA VAL A 56 19.15 17.82 -1.25
C VAL A 56 19.50 17.72 0.23
N ARG A 57 18.56 18.11 1.08
CA ARG A 57 18.63 17.94 2.53
C ARG A 57 17.77 16.75 2.94
N SER A 58 18.34 15.86 3.73
CA SER A 58 17.70 14.68 4.27
C SER A 58 17.71 14.72 5.79
N TYR A 59 16.55 14.52 6.39
CA TYR A 59 16.37 14.35 7.84
C TYR A 59 15.64 13.03 8.04
N LEU A 60 16.39 12.01 8.43
CA LEU A 60 15.99 10.62 8.51
C LEU A 60 15.88 10.22 9.99
N SER A 61 14.89 9.42 10.40
CA SER A 61 14.64 9.14 11.84
C SER A 61 14.21 10.36 12.68
N VAL A 62 13.37 11.23 12.15
CA VAL A 62 12.81 12.34 12.94
C VAL A 62 11.67 11.83 13.83
N PRO A 63 11.76 11.91 15.17
CA PRO A 63 10.72 11.39 16.05
C PRO A 63 9.48 12.28 16.04
N PHE A 64 8.31 11.68 15.86
CA PHE A 64 7.02 12.37 15.97
C PHE A 64 6.19 11.92 17.20
N GLY A 65 6.48 10.73 17.73
CA GLY A 65 5.81 10.18 18.91
C GLY A 65 6.79 9.68 19.98
N GLU A 66 6.30 9.49 21.20
CA GLU A 66 7.01 8.71 22.21
C GLU A 66 7.01 7.22 21.85
N PRO A 67 8.07 6.46 22.21
CA PRO A 67 8.12 5.03 21.98
C PRO A 67 6.91 4.31 22.62
N PRO A 68 6.11 3.54 21.87
CA PRO A 68 4.93 2.85 22.37
C PRO A 68 5.28 1.53 23.08
N LEU A 69 6.19 1.61 24.06
CA LEU A 69 6.76 0.45 24.77
C LEU A 69 6.00 0.13 26.07
N GLY A 70 6.10 -1.13 26.52
CA GLY A 70 5.57 -1.58 27.80
C GLY A 70 4.08 -1.26 27.96
N ASP A 71 3.73 -0.47 28.98
CA ASP A 71 2.34 -0.07 29.23
C ASP A 71 1.68 0.72 28.09
N MET A 72 2.48 1.37 27.24
CA MET A 72 2.02 2.12 26.07
C MET A 72 1.77 1.22 24.85
N ARG A 73 2.18 -0.06 24.90
CA ARG A 73 1.85 -1.03 23.85
C ARG A 73 0.32 -1.14 23.74
N PHE A 74 -0.17 -1.11 22.50
CA PHE A 74 -1.60 -1.08 22.13
C PHE A 74 -2.39 0.19 22.51
N LYS A 75 -1.78 1.16 23.19
CA LYS A 75 -2.42 2.43 23.56
C LYS A 75 -2.27 3.50 22.48
N PRO A 76 -3.13 4.54 22.49
CA PRO A 76 -2.98 5.70 21.61
C PRO A 76 -1.57 6.30 21.69
N PRO A 77 -0.99 6.73 20.56
CA PRO A 77 0.34 7.31 20.56
C PRO A 77 0.34 8.66 21.28
N VAL A 78 1.48 8.98 21.87
CA VAL A 78 1.71 10.25 22.58
C VAL A 78 2.70 11.07 21.77
N ALA A 79 2.41 12.35 21.57
CA ALA A 79 3.32 13.26 20.88
C ALA A 79 4.69 13.30 21.55
N LYS A 80 5.76 13.37 20.75
CA LYS A 80 7.12 13.44 21.28
C LYS A 80 7.29 14.66 22.19
N LYS A 81 7.75 14.43 23.41
CA LYS A 81 8.06 15.49 24.38
C LYS A 81 9.31 16.26 23.94
N PRO A 82 9.47 17.52 24.40
CA PRO A 82 10.71 18.25 24.17
C PRO A 82 11.95 17.49 24.67
N TRP A 83 13.04 17.62 23.93
CA TRP A 83 14.32 16.99 24.27
C TRP A 83 15.45 18.03 24.36
N ASN A 84 16.44 17.71 25.18
CA ASN A 84 17.67 18.50 25.29
C ASN A 84 18.72 17.98 24.30
N GLY A 85 19.56 18.89 23.80
CA GLY A 85 20.59 18.55 22.84
C GLY A 85 20.06 18.41 21.41
N THR A 86 20.81 17.68 20.58
CA THR A 86 20.52 17.51 19.15
C THR A 86 20.31 16.04 18.85
N ILE A 87 19.16 15.70 18.28
CA ILE A 87 18.90 14.36 17.75
C ILE A 87 19.60 14.23 16.40
N ASP A 88 20.38 13.17 16.24
CA ASP A 88 20.97 12.80 14.96
C ASP A 88 19.90 12.14 14.07
N ALA A 89 19.58 12.82 12.99
CA ALA A 89 18.63 12.41 11.97
C ALA A 89 19.33 12.20 10.61
N SER A 90 20.53 11.63 10.62
CA SER A 90 21.30 11.29 9.41
C SER A 90 21.14 9.83 8.95
N HIS A 91 20.46 9.00 9.75
CA HIS A 91 20.26 7.56 9.48
C HIS A 91 18.77 7.22 9.30
N MET A 92 18.47 6.22 8.46
CA MET A 92 17.10 5.79 8.18
C MET A 92 16.35 5.33 9.44
N SER A 93 15.06 5.69 9.50
CA SER A 93 14.15 5.29 10.59
C SER A 93 14.15 3.78 10.79
N PRO A 94 14.18 3.28 12.05
CA PRO A 94 13.91 1.86 12.28
C PRO A 94 12.51 1.51 11.78
N ALA A 95 12.34 0.28 11.29
CA ALA A 95 11.04 -0.21 10.89
C ALA A 95 10.21 -0.55 12.13
N CYS A 96 8.89 -0.35 12.08
CA CYS A 96 8.01 -0.84 13.15
C CYS A 96 8.05 -2.36 13.26
N PHE A 97 7.81 -2.87 14.46
CA PHE A 97 7.90 -4.29 14.75
C PHE A 97 6.99 -5.11 13.83
N GLN A 98 7.59 -5.98 13.01
CA GLN A 98 6.93 -6.74 11.94
C GLN A 98 7.71 -8.01 11.60
N GLY A 99 7.04 -8.94 10.92
CA GLY A 99 7.66 -10.18 10.45
C GLY A 99 8.51 -9.93 9.21
N ARG A 100 9.39 -10.88 8.90
CA ARG A 100 10.12 -10.95 7.64
C ARG A 100 9.41 -11.94 6.73
N ASP A 101 9.19 -11.57 5.47
CA ASP A 101 8.80 -12.53 4.45
C ASP A 101 9.98 -13.46 4.15
N THR A 102 9.77 -14.76 4.34
CA THR A 102 10.75 -15.82 4.11
C THR A 102 10.43 -16.68 2.88
N TYR A 103 9.56 -16.20 1.97
CA TYR A 103 9.23 -16.90 0.71
C TYR A 103 10.49 -17.34 -0.03
N ASN A 104 11.43 -16.41 -0.24
CA ASN A 104 12.76 -16.71 -0.74
C ASN A 104 13.75 -15.59 -0.35
N GLU A 105 14.61 -15.86 0.64
CA GLU A 105 15.53 -14.86 1.20
C GLU A 105 16.63 -14.40 0.23
N SER A 106 16.87 -15.16 -0.84
CA SER A 106 17.85 -14.80 -1.88
C SER A 106 17.21 -14.09 -3.07
N PHE A 107 15.89 -13.98 -3.10
CA PHE A 107 15.15 -13.44 -4.22
C PHE A 107 14.77 -11.97 -3.99
N TRP A 108 15.34 -11.09 -4.82
CA TRP A 108 15.11 -9.64 -4.70
C TRP A 108 13.64 -9.24 -4.80
N GLY A 109 12.82 -9.97 -5.55
CA GLY A 109 11.41 -9.61 -5.78
C GLY A 109 10.52 -9.68 -4.53
N SER A 110 10.85 -10.55 -3.58
CA SER A 110 10.25 -10.57 -2.24
C SER A 110 11.05 -9.72 -1.26
N GLU A 111 12.39 -9.77 -1.31
CA GLU A 111 13.24 -9.04 -0.37
C GLU A 111 13.15 -7.53 -0.45
N MET A 112 12.82 -6.96 -1.61
CA MET A 112 12.68 -5.51 -1.75
C MET A 112 11.58 -4.92 -0.86
N TRP A 113 10.64 -5.74 -0.40
CA TRP A 113 9.54 -5.35 0.49
C TRP A 113 9.84 -5.58 1.97
N ASN A 114 10.89 -6.35 2.29
CA ASN A 114 11.31 -6.61 3.67
C ASN A 114 11.99 -5.38 4.28
N ALA A 115 11.84 -5.24 5.60
CA ALA A 115 12.53 -4.19 6.34
C ALA A 115 14.06 -4.27 6.16
N ASN A 116 14.65 -3.18 5.67
CA ASN A 116 16.09 -3.01 5.41
C ASN A 116 16.81 -2.24 6.55
N THR A 117 16.11 -2.01 7.65
CA THR A 117 16.58 -1.32 8.86
C THR A 117 16.21 -2.15 10.09
N PRO A 118 16.84 -1.93 11.26
CA PRO A 118 16.44 -2.61 12.49
C PRO A 118 14.94 -2.50 12.75
N VAL A 119 14.32 -3.63 13.11
CA VAL A 119 12.89 -3.74 13.43
C VAL A 119 12.73 -3.53 14.94
N ARG A 120 11.92 -2.54 15.34
CA ARG A 120 11.74 -2.13 16.74
C ARG A 120 10.30 -1.70 17.03
N GLU A 121 9.88 -1.81 18.28
CA GLU A 121 8.63 -1.20 18.74
C GLU A 121 8.77 0.32 18.93
N ASP A 122 9.97 0.78 19.29
CA ASP A 122 10.34 2.20 19.19
C ASP A 122 10.56 2.55 17.70
N CYS A 123 9.47 2.94 17.04
CA CYS A 123 9.45 3.15 15.60
C CYS A 123 8.68 4.39 15.12
N LEU A 124 8.15 5.24 16.02
CA LEU A 124 7.36 6.41 15.64
C LEU A 124 8.22 7.58 15.14
N TYR A 125 8.82 7.36 13.97
CA TYR A 125 9.73 8.26 13.26
C TYR A 125 9.25 8.53 11.82
N LEU A 126 9.73 9.61 11.23
CA LEU A 126 9.52 9.94 9.82
C LEU A 126 10.84 10.35 9.14
N ASN A 127 10.86 10.22 7.82
CA ASN A 127 11.98 10.61 6.97
C ASN A 127 11.55 11.78 6.07
N ILE A 128 12.37 12.82 5.93
CA ILE A 128 12.11 14.03 5.15
C ILE A 128 13.20 14.23 4.11
N TRP A 129 12.80 14.50 2.87
CA TRP A 129 13.68 14.96 1.79
C TRP A 129 13.17 16.27 1.21
N ALA A 130 14.06 17.25 1.09
CA ALA A 130 13.74 18.55 0.52
C ALA A 130 14.91 19.07 -0.35
N PRO A 131 14.65 19.76 -1.47
CA PRO A 131 15.67 20.57 -2.13
C PRO A 131 16.33 21.53 -1.12
N ALA A 132 17.63 21.76 -1.21
CA ALA A 132 18.32 22.61 -0.23
C ALA A 132 17.79 24.05 -0.19
N GLU A 133 17.28 24.54 -1.33
CA GLU A 133 16.63 25.86 -1.51
C GLU A 133 15.12 25.82 -1.30
N ALA A 134 14.59 24.76 -0.68
CA ALA A 134 13.15 24.62 -0.46
C ALA A 134 12.58 25.81 0.33
N ASN A 135 11.56 26.45 -0.24
CA ASN A 135 10.82 27.52 0.41
C ASN A 135 9.34 27.39 0.04
N ASN A 136 8.49 27.23 1.05
CA ASN A 136 7.05 27.15 0.92
C ASN A 136 6.55 26.14 -0.14
N LEU A 137 7.19 24.98 -0.26
CA LEU A 137 6.86 23.95 -1.25
C LEU A 137 5.71 23.05 -0.78
N THR A 138 4.93 22.52 -1.71
CA THR A 138 3.96 21.44 -1.41
C THR A 138 4.66 20.24 -0.75
N VAL A 139 3.99 19.67 0.25
CA VAL A 139 4.44 18.52 1.01
C VAL A 139 3.67 17.29 0.53
N MET A 140 4.40 16.31 0.00
CA MET A 140 3.86 14.99 -0.36
C MET A 140 4.19 14.01 0.77
N VAL A 141 3.16 13.47 1.42
CA VAL A 141 3.30 12.55 2.54
C VAL A 141 2.98 11.13 2.08
N TRP A 142 4.00 10.27 2.09
CA TRP A 142 3.90 8.86 1.73
C TRP A 142 3.41 8.03 2.91
N ILE A 143 2.35 7.26 2.67
CA ILE A 143 1.89 6.20 3.56
C ILE A 143 2.15 4.88 2.84
N PHE A 144 3.09 4.09 3.37
CA PHE A 144 3.47 2.82 2.75
C PHE A 144 2.35 1.77 2.89
N GLY A 145 2.39 0.73 2.03
CA GLY A 145 1.47 -0.40 2.02
C GLY A 145 1.86 -1.56 2.94
N GLY A 146 1.67 -2.80 2.50
CA GLY A 146 2.10 -4.00 3.25
C GLY A 146 1.02 -4.62 4.15
N GLY A 147 -0.25 -4.53 3.73
CA GLY A 147 -1.36 -5.25 4.35
C GLY A 147 -1.61 -4.95 5.83
N PHE A 148 -1.13 -3.80 6.32
CA PHE A 148 -1.13 -3.41 7.75
C PHE A 148 -0.27 -4.29 8.68
N PHE A 149 0.47 -5.29 8.16
CA PHE A 149 1.32 -6.18 8.96
C PHE A 149 2.82 -6.02 8.68
N ALA A 150 3.20 -5.41 7.54
CA ALA A 150 4.58 -5.17 7.13
C ALA A 150 4.71 -3.81 6.42
N GLY A 151 5.95 -3.39 6.14
CA GLY A 151 6.31 -2.16 5.46
C GLY A 151 7.12 -1.19 6.32
N SER A 152 7.82 -0.25 5.67
CA SER A 152 8.66 0.74 6.34
C SER A 152 8.82 2.00 5.47
N PRO A 153 8.92 3.21 6.04
CA PRO A 153 9.22 4.43 5.31
C PRO A 153 10.68 4.47 4.81
N SER A 154 11.50 3.51 5.24
CA SER A 154 12.94 3.42 4.99
C SER A 154 13.30 2.43 3.87
N LEU A 155 12.33 1.75 3.25
CA LEU A 155 12.60 0.87 2.12
C LEU A 155 13.33 1.64 1.01
N ILE A 156 14.27 0.98 0.34
CA ILE A 156 15.12 1.57 -0.72
C ILE A 156 14.25 2.18 -1.83
N LEU A 157 13.14 1.51 -2.14
CA LEU A 157 12.18 1.92 -3.16
C LEU A 157 11.55 3.30 -2.89
N TYR A 158 11.45 3.69 -1.61
CA TYR A 158 10.81 4.93 -1.17
C TYR A 158 11.79 6.08 -0.93
N ASP A 159 13.03 5.99 -1.43
CA ASP A 159 14.00 7.09 -1.31
C ASP A 159 13.46 8.36 -1.98
N GLY A 160 13.07 9.34 -1.16
CA GLY A 160 12.40 10.55 -1.60
C GLY A 160 13.27 11.55 -2.37
N LYS A 161 14.60 11.35 -2.49
CA LYS A 161 15.50 12.33 -3.13
C LYS A 161 15.12 12.64 -4.57
N ALA A 162 14.89 11.61 -5.38
CA ALA A 162 14.60 11.78 -6.80
C ALA A 162 13.27 12.50 -7.03
N LEU A 163 12.23 12.10 -6.30
CA LEU A 163 10.93 12.77 -6.30
C LEU A 163 11.07 14.23 -5.85
N ALA A 164 11.68 14.49 -4.68
CA ALA A 164 11.85 15.84 -4.14
C ALA A 164 12.55 16.80 -5.12
N LEU A 165 13.64 16.36 -5.76
CA LEU A 165 14.45 17.19 -6.66
C LEU A 165 13.89 17.34 -8.08
N THR A 166 13.19 16.32 -8.57
CA THR A 166 12.59 16.33 -9.92
C THR A 166 11.29 17.11 -9.92
N ALA A 167 10.47 16.94 -8.87
CA ALA A 167 9.17 17.60 -8.73
C ALA A 167 9.24 18.96 -8.01
N ASN A 168 10.36 19.30 -7.36
CA ASN A 168 10.48 20.47 -6.49
C ASN A 168 9.38 20.51 -5.42
N VAL A 169 9.37 19.48 -4.57
CA VAL A 169 8.43 19.27 -3.46
C VAL A 169 9.20 18.81 -2.23
N VAL A 170 8.58 18.90 -1.05
CA VAL A 170 9.08 18.21 0.15
C VAL A 170 8.41 16.82 0.21
N VAL A 171 9.20 15.76 0.35
CA VAL A 171 8.71 14.39 0.50
C VAL A 171 8.87 13.97 1.95
N VAL A 172 7.81 13.43 2.54
CA VAL A 172 7.82 12.90 3.91
C VAL A 172 7.29 11.47 3.92
N ASN A 173 8.09 10.51 4.39
CA ASN A 173 7.62 9.13 4.60
C ASN A 173 7.46 8.90 6.10
N ILE A 174 6.30 8.38 6.53
CA ILE A 174 5.98 8.19 7.95
C ILE A 174 5.97 6.72 8.35
N ASN A 175 6.43 6.40 9.57
CA ASN A 175 6.13 5.12 10.21
C ASN A 175 4.74 5.13 10.86
N TYR A 176 4.18 3.94 11.02
CA TYR A 176 3.03 3.67 11.88
C TYR A 176 3.08 2.21 12.35
N ARG A 177 2.52 1.91 13.54
CA ARG A 177 2.51 0.54 14.07
C ARG A 177 1.71 -0.41 13.19
N LEU A 178 2.18 -1.65 13.11
CA LEU A 178 1.66 -2.72 12.25
C LEU A 178 1.19 -3.92 13.07
N GLY A 179 0.50 -4.84 12.42
CA GLY A 179 0.07 -6.13 12.98
C GLY A 179 -0.68 -5.96 14.31
N PRO A 180 -0.46 -6.85 15.29
CA PRO A 180 -1.14 -6.73 16.59
C PRO A 180 -0.78 -5.43 17.32
N PHE A 181 0.42 -4.86 17.11
CA PHE A 181 0.84 -3.63 17.79
C PHE A 181 0.04 -2.40 17.34
N GLY A 182 -0.38 -2.37 16.08
CA GLY A 182 -1.16 -1.30 15.49
C GLY A 182 -2.67 -1.51 15.55
N TYR A 183 -3.14 -2.76 15.58
CA TYR A 183 -4.52 -3.07 15.21
C TYR A 183 -5.23 -4.09 16.10
N ILE A 184 -4.62 -4.59 17.18
CA ILE A 184 -5.31 -5.47 18.13
C ILE A 184 -6.52 -4.75 18.76
N PHE A 185 -7.61 -5.49 18.97
CA PHE A 185 -8.89 -4.93 19.37
C PHE A 185 -9.59 -5.79 20.42
N PHE A 186 -9.88 -5.18 21.57
CA PHE A 186 -10.64 -5.79 22.67
C PHE A 186 -11.84 -4.95 23.11
N ASP A 187 -12.24 -3.92 22.34
CA ASP A 187 -13.20 -2.88 22.76
C ASP A 187 -12.91 -2.33 24.18
N HIS A 188 -11.62 -2.15 24.48
CA HIS A 188 -11.14 -1.75 25.80
C HIS A 188 -10.21 -0.54 25.66
N PRO A 189 -10.21 0.44 26.59
CA PRO A 189 -9.36 1.64 26.47
C PRO A 189 -7.86 1.35 26.25
N ASP A 190 -7.37 0.26 26.82
CA ASP A 190 -5.97 -0.18 26.69
C ASP A 190 -5.64 -0.99 25.42
N ALA A 191 -6.65 -1.40 24.65
CA ALA A 191 -6.50 -2.05 23.34
C ALA A 191 -7.72 -1.74 22.45
N PRO A 192 -7.90 -0.48 22.03
CA PRO A 192 -9.14 -0.04 21.40
C PRO A 192 -9.16 -0.23 19.87
N GLY A 193 -8.09 -0.77 19.27
CA GLY A 193 -7.92 -0.91 17.81
C GLY A 193 -7.54 0.40 17.11
N ASN A 194 -7.02 0.29 15.88
CA ASN A 194 -6.65 1.43 15.02
C ASN A 194 -5.53 2.35 15.56
N MET A 195 -4.60 1.81 16.35
CA MET A 195 -3.44 2.57 16.84
C MET A 195 -2.50 2.98 15.71
N GLY A 196 -2.29 2.11 14.72
CA GLY A 196 -1.54 2.48 13.51
C GLY A 196 -2.15 3.69 12.78
N MET A 197 -3.48 3.82 12.77
CA MET A 197 -4.17 4.98 12.18
C MET A 197 -3.98 6.26 13.00
N LEU A 198 -3.96 6.15 14.33
CA LEU A 198 -3.65 7.28 15.21
C LEU A 198 -2.18 7.69 15.10
N ASP A 199 -1.27 6.76 14.84
CA ASP A 199 0.14 7.07 14.59
C ASP A 199 0.28 7.93 13.33
N GLN A 200 -0.46 7.58 12.26
CA GLN A 200 -0.51 8.38 11.03
C GLN A 200 -1.08 9.79 11.30
N GLN A 201 -2.18 9.92 12.06
CA GLN A 201 -2.72 11.22 12.46
C GLN A 201 -1.72 12.05 13.27
N LEU A 202 -1.01 11.42 14.22
CA LEU A 202 0.00 12.10 15.00
C LEU A 202 1.15 12.62 14.12
N ALA A 203 1.60 11.82 13.15
CA ALA A 203 2.59 12.25 12.18
C ALA A 203 2.08 13.43 11.33
N PHE A 204 0.82 13.44 10.91
CA PHE A 204 0.25 14.57 10.16
C PHE A 204 0.21 15.86 10.97
N TYR A 205 -0.16 15.79 12.26
CA TYR A 205 -0.12 16.96 13.14
C TYR A 205 1.32 17.45 13.31
N TRP A 206 2.28 16.54 13.50
CA TRP A 206 3.69 16.88 13.56
C TRP A 206 4.15 17.59 12.28
N ILE A 207 3.79 17.07 11.11
CA ILE A 207 4.14 17.65 9.80
C ILE A 207 3.56 19.07 9.70
N ARG A 208 2.27 19.24 10.00
CA ARG A 208 1.61 20.56 9.96
C ARG A 208 2.27 21.58 10.88
N GLU A 209 2.75 21.16 12.05
CA GLU A 209 3.42 22.05 13.00
C GLU A 209 4.86 22.40 12.61
N ASN A 210 5.58 21.50 11.93
CA ASN A 210 7.04 21.60 11.82
C ASN A 210 7.56 21.76 10.38
N ILE A 211 6.80 21.36 9.35
CA ILE A 211 7.34 21.21 7.98
C ILE A 211 7.83 22.52 7.35
N ALA A 212 7.33 23.67 7.82
CA ALA A 212 7.82 25.00 7.44
C ALA A 212 9.32 25.19 7.71
N ARG A 213 9.88 24.55 8.75
CA ARG A 213 11.31 24.59 9.06
C ARG A 213 12.17 23.82 8.06
N PHE A 214 11.54 22.98 7.25
CA PHE A 214 12.17 22.16 6.20
C PHE A 214 11.87 22.71 4.79
N GLY A 215 11.26 23.90 4.69
CA GLY A 215 10.90 24.53 3.42
C GLY A 215 9.57 24.06 2.83
N GLY A 216 8.77 23.29 3.58
CA GLY A 216 7.44 22.86 3.17
C GLY A 216 6.33 23.84 3.59
N ASN A 217 5.21 23.83 2.88
CA ASN A 217 4.03 24.63 3.19
C ASN A 217 3.03 23.79 4.01
N PRO A 218 2.78 24.11 5.28
CA PRO A 218 1.85 23.34 6.12
C PRO A 218 0.38 23.45 5.68
N ALA A 219 0.04 24.39 4.79
CA ALA A 219 -1.28 24.51 4.17
C ALA A 219 -1.40 23.76 2.82
N SER A 220 -0.31 23.21 2.30
CA SER A 220 -0.28 22.44 1.04
C SER A 220 0.30 21.04 1.32
N ILE A 221 -0.52 20.21 1.96
CA ILE A 221 -0.21 18.81 2.27
C ILE A 221 -1.08 17.92 1.37
N SER A 222 -0.42 16.98 0.69
CA SER A 222 -1.05 15.94 -0.12
C SER A 222 -0.60 14.58 0.34
N LEU A 223 -1.55 13.65 0.48
CA LEU A 223 -1.26 12.28 0.85
C LEU A 223 -1.13 11.42 -0.42
N PHE A 224 -0.19 10.50 -0.43
CA PHE A 224 -0.11 9.46 -1.45
C PHE A 224 0.32 8.16 -0.80
N GLY A 225 -0.25 7.05 -1.27
CA GLY A 225 -0.02 5.75 -0.68
C GLY A 225 -0.44 4.64 -1.62
N GLU A 226 0.09 3.45 -1.37
CA GLU A 226 -0.17 2.25 -2.15
C GLU A 226 -0.70 1.13 -1.25
N SER A 227 -1.58 0.28 -1.79
CA SER A 227 -2.16 -0.85 -1.08
C SER A 227 -2.82 -0.40 0.24
N ALA A 228 -2.44 -0.97 1.39
CA ALA A 228 -2.90 -0.57 2.71
C ALA A 228 -2.68 0.93 3.03
N GLY A 229 -1.67 1.57 2.43
CA GLY A 229 -1.44 3.00 2.51
C GLY A 229 -2.50 3.81 1.76
N ALA A 230 -2.94 3.33 0.59
CA ALA A 230 -4.07 3.91 -0.14
C ALA A 230 -5.39 3.74 0.64
N SER A 231 -5.65 2.54 1.20
CA SER A 231 -6.79 2.30 2.09
C SER A 231 -6.76 3.22 3.32
N SER A 232 -5.56 3.51 3.85
CA SER A 232 -5.40 4.46 4.96
C SER A 232 -5.85 5.87 4.59
N ILE A 233 -5.55 6.34 3.38
CA ILE A 233 -6.00 7.66 2.89
C ILE A 233 -7.53 7.73 2.88
N VAL A 234 -8.21 6.68 2.39
CA VAL A 234 -9.68 6.61 2.42
C VAL A 234 -10.21 6.64 3.86
N ALA A 235 -9.57 5.93 4.79
CA ALA A 235 -9.92 5.97 6.20
C ALA A 235 -9.78 7.38 6.79
N HIS A 236 -8.76 8.13 6.39
CA HIS A 236 -8.59 9.53 6.77
C HIS A 236 -9.64 10.47 6.16
N LEU A 237 -10.29 10.13 5.04
CA LEU A 237 -11.45 10.90 4.55
C LEU A 237 -12.64 10.81 5.51
N ILE A 238 -12.80 9.69 6.20
CA ILE A 238 -13.90 9.44 7.15
C ILE A 238 -13.56 10.04 8.53
N ALA A 239 -12.36 9.76 9.03
CA ALA A 239 -11.96 10.06 10.40
C ALA A 239 -12.04 11.57 10.73
N PRO A 240 -12.82 11.98 11.75
CA PRO A 240 -12.98 13.40 12.10
C PRO A 240 -11.67 14.12 12.43
N GLY A 241 -10.72 13.43 13.06
CA GLY A 241 -9.41 13.98 13.40
C GLY A 241 -8.55 14.37 12.19
N SER A 242 -8.81 13.80 11.01
CA SER A 242 -7.99 14.09 9.82
C SER A 242 -8.53 15.27 8.99
N ARG A 243 -9.67 15.86 9.37
CA ARG A 243 -10.34 16.89 8.59
C ARG A 243 -9.48 18.14 8.46
N GLY A 244 -9.29 18.61 7.23
CA GLY A 244 -8.54 19.84 6.94
C GLY A 244 -7.03 19.71 7.11
N ILE A 245 -6.50 18.47 7.12
CA ILE A 245 -5.07 18.20 7.09
C ILE A 245 -4.54 18.22 5.64
N PHE A 246 -5.28 17.62 4.71
CA PHE A 246 -4.88 17.46 3.31
C PHE A 246 -6.03 17.79 2.36
N HIS A 247 -5.68 18.16 1.13
CA HIS A 247 -6.64 18.56 0.08
C HIS A 247 -6.59 17.66 -1.17
N ASN A 248 -5.49 16.93 -1.38
CA ASN A 248 -5.33 15.98 -2.46
C ASN A 248 -4.86 14.63 -1.92
N GLY A 249 -5.46 13.54 -2.39
CA GLY A 249 -5.11 12.16 -2.05
C GLY A 249 -4.82 11.32 -3.30
N ILE A 250 -3.71 10.59 -3.33
CA ILE A 250 -3.37 9.66 -4.40
C ILE A 250 -3.44 8.24 -3.86
N LEU A 251 -4.31 7.42 -4.46
CA LEU A 251 -4.67 6.08 -4.03
C LEU A 251 -4.21 5.08 -5.08
N GLN A 252 -3.10 4.41 -4.80
CA GLN A 252 -2.52 3.44 -5.71
C GLN A 252 -2.94 2.04 -5.28
N SER A 253 -3.72 1.35 -6.10
CA SER A 253 -4.09 -0.06 -5.89
C SER A 253 -4.71 -0.35 -4.52
N GLY A 254 -5.55 0.55 -4.01
CA GLY A 254 -6.20 0.33 -2.71
C GLY A 254 -7.33 1.30 -2.38
N SER A 255 -8.27 0.78 -1.61
CA SER A 255 -9.48 1.43 -1.11
C SER A 255 -9.85 0.83 0.25
N LEU A 256 -10.65 1.53 1.06
CA LEU A 256 -11.11 0.99 2.35
C LEU A 256 -12.28 0.01 2.21
N ASP A 257 -12.94 -0.08 1.05
CA ASP A 257 -13.96 -1.12 0.77
C ASP A 257 -13.32 -2.46 0.37
N ASN A 258 -11.98 -2.51 0.21
CA ASN A 258 -11.28 -3.76 -0.07
C ASN A 258 -11.47 -4.76 1.08
N LYS A 259 -11.74 -6.02 0.72
CA LYS A 259 -12.11 -7.08 1.68
C LYS A 259 -11.06 -7.29 2.78
N TRP A 260 -9.79 -7.10 2.44
CA TRP A 260 -8.65 -7.27 3.33
C TRP A 260 -8.36 -6.04 4.20
N SER A 261 -8.98 -4.90 3.91
CA SER A 261 -8.60 -3.61 4.51
C SER A 261 -9.34 -3.27 5.80
N LEU A 262 -10.48 -3.92 6.05
CA LEU A 262 -11.41 -3.54 7.11
C LEU A 262 -12.04 -4.78 7.78
N ASP A 263 -11.87 -4.89 9.10
CA ASP A 263 -12.56 -5.89 9.91
C ASP A 263 -13.81 -5.27 10.60
N SER A 264 -14.85 -6.08 10.77
CA SER A 264 -15.92 -5.74 11.73
C SER A 264 -15.37 -5.80 13.16
N PRO A 265 -15.93 -5.06 14.14
CA PRO A 265 -15.49 -5.17 15.54
C PRO A 265 -15.56 -6.60 16.06
N LYS A 266 -16.56 -7.37 15.62
CA LYS A 266 -16.70 -8.80 15.93
C LYS A 266 -15.51 -9.60 15.40
N ARG A 267 -15.17 -9.43 14.11
CA ARG A 267 -14.08 -10.19 13.48
C ARG A 267 -12.71 -9.82 14.08
N ALA A 268 -12.47 -8.54 14.33
CA ALA A 268 -11.25 -8.06 14.97
C ALA A 268 -11.09 -8.59 16.41
N LEU A 269 -12.19 -8.65 17.17
CA LEU A 269 -12.23 -9.21 18.51
C LEU A 269 -11.94 -10.73 18.50
N GLU A 270 -12.56 -11.47 17.57
CA GLU A 270 -12.31 -12.91 17.39
C GLU A 270 -10.83 -13.21 17.10
N LYS A 271 -10.21 -12.46 16.17
CA LYS A 271 -8.79 -12.60 15.84
C LYS A 271 -7.88 -12.27 17.03
N SER A 272 -8.23 -11.22 17.79
CA SER A 272 -7.49 -10.80 18.98
C SER A 272 -7.54 -11.85 20.10
N HIS A 273 -8.70 -12.48 20.32
CA HIS A 273 -8.83 -13.60 21.26
C HIS A 273 -8.07 -14.85 20.80
N GLN A 274 -8.12 -15.20 19.52
CA GLN A 274 -7.35 -16.32 18.97
C GLN A 274 -5.84 -16.12 19.18
N LEU A 275 -5.33 -14.91 18.93
CA LEU A 275 -3.92 -14.61 19.23
C LEU A 275 -3.64 -14.78 20.72
N ALA A 276 -4.51 -14.26 21.59
CA ALA A 276 -4.36 -14.40 23.04
C ALA A 276 -4.36 -15.87 23.49
N ASP A 277 -5.15 -16.75 22.86
CA ASP A 277 -5.12 -18.19 23.12
C ASP A 277 -3.76 -18.80 22.71
N LEU A 278 -3.30 -18.50 21.49
CA LEU A 278 -2.06 -19.05 20.92
C LEU A 278 -0.81 -18.68 21.74
N VAL A 279 -0.80 -17.49 22.36
CA VAL A 279 0.30 -17.05 23.24
C VAL A 279 0.01 -17.24 24.74
N GLN A 280 -0.99 -18.06 25.07
CA GLN A 280 -1.36 -18.43 26.44
C GLN A 280 -1.65 -17.22 27.34
N CYS A 281 -2.31 -16.21 26.78
CA CYS A 281 -2.75 -14.98 27.43
C CYS A 281 -4.25 -14.86 27.62
N ASN A 282 -5.07 -15.82 27.20
CA ASN A 282 -6.49 -15.79 27.53
C ASN A 282 -6.68 -15.92 29.05
N ARG A 283 -7.40 -14.95 29.64
CA ARG A 283 -7.67 -14.84 31.08
C ARG A 283 -9.16 -14.60 31.30
N THR A 284 -9.57 -14.67 32.56
CA THR A 284 -10.97 -14.45 32.98
C THR A 284 -11.48 -13.04 32.70
N THR A 285 -10.61 -12.02 32.67
CA THR A 285 -10.99 -10.64 32.37
C THR A 285 -10.20 -10.10 31.19
N VAL A 286 -10.83 -9.23 30.39
CA VAL A 286 -10.19 -8.57 29.24
C VAL A 286 -8.94 -7.79 29.67
N THR A 287 -8.99 -7.08 30.80
CA THR A 287 -7.83 -6.35 31.34
C THR A 287 -6.67 -7.28 31.66
N ALA A 288 -6.91 -8.44 32.28
CA ALA A 288 -5.86 -9.42 32.56
C ALA A 288 -5.29 -10.04 31.27
N THR A 289 -6.13 -10.28 30.26
CA THR A 289 -5.70 -10.74 28.93
C THR A 289 -4.78 -9.71 28.26
N ILE A 290 -5.18 -8.44 28.24
CA ILE A 290 -4.37 -7.35 27.67
C ILE A 290 -3.05 -7.19 28.42
N ASN A 291 -3.05 -7.24 29.75
CA ASN A 291 -1.83 -7.13 30.54
C ASN A 291 -0.86 -8.27 30.24
N CYS A 292 -1.36 -9.52 30.14
CA CYS A 292 -0.52 -10.64 29.70
C CYS A 292 0.06 -10.41 28.29
N LEU A 293 -0.73 -9.90 27.34
CA LEU A 293 -0.26 -9.63 25.98
C LEU A 293 0.82 -8.53 25.94
N LYS A 294 0.74 -7.54 26.83
CA LYS A 294 1.79 -6.51 26.96
C LYS A 294 3.10 -7.08 27.53
N GLU A 295 3.04 -8.13 28.32
CA GLU A 295 4.21 -8.82 28.89
C GLU A 295 4.90 -9.77 27.90
N ARG A 296 4.21 -10.21 26.84
CA ARG A 296 4.81 -11.07 25.80
C ARG A 296 5.90 -10.35 25.03
N THR A 297 6.89 -11.10 24.54
CA THR A 297 7.83 -10.48 23.62
C THR A 297 7.14 -10.20 22.29
N PRO A 298 7.54 -9.13 21.57
CA PRO A 298 6.91 -8.82 20.29
C PRO A 298 7.14 -9.94 19.24
N GLU A 299 8.23 -10.71 19.34
CA GLU A 299 8.49 -11.90 18.52
C GLU A 299 7.45 -13.01 18.76
N GLU A 300 7.08 -13.27 20.01
CA GLU A 300 6.06 -14.29 20.35
C GLU A 300 4.71 -13.97 19.71
N LEU A 301 4.30 -12.69 19.73
CA LEU A 301 3.04 -12.25 19.13
C LEU A 301 3.05 -12.41 17.61
N LEU A 302 4.16 -12.03 16.95
CA LEU A 302 4.29 -12.13 15.50
C LEU A 302 4.36 -13.58 15.02
N ALA A 303 5.06 -14.46 15.75
CA ALA A 303 5.19 -15.86 15.40
C ALA A 303 3.82 -16.58 15.33
N GLN A 304 2.80 -16.07 16.03
CA GLN A 304 1.47 -16.65 16.08
C GLN A 304 0.42 -15.92 15.23
N MET A 305 0.68 -14.71 14.73
CA MET A 305 -0.35 -13.91 14.05
C MET A 305 -0.87 -14.55 12.75
N TRP A 306 -0.07 -15.38 12.08
CA TRP A 306 -0.50 -16.09 10.87
C TRP A 306 -1.14 -17.46 11.16
N ASN A 307 -1.12 -17.93 12.41
CA ASN A 307 -1.81 -19.17 12.84
C ASN A 307 -3.27 -18.93 13.23
N LEU A 308 -3.78 -17.72 13.01
CA LEU A 308 -5.19 -17.39 13.15
C LEU A 308 -6.00 -18.10 12.07
N ASN A 309 -7.28 -18.31 12.33
CA ASN A 309 -8.19 -18.84 11.32
C ASN A 309 -8.48 -17.76 10.26
N LEU A 310 -7.64 -17.63 9.24
CA LEU A 310 -7.72 -16.62 8.16
C LEU A 310 -8.22 -17.19 6.83
N GLY A 311 -8.86 -16.36 6.03
CA GLY A 311 -9.30 -16.67 4.67
C GLY A 311 -8.25 -16.30 3.63
N PHE A 312 -8.57 -16.56 2.37
CA PHE A 312 -7.76 -16.10 1.25
C PHE A 312 -7.60 -14.58 1.29
N LEU A 313 -6.35 -14.11 1.24
CA LEU A 313 -6.02 -12.69 1.24
C LEU A 313 -6.71 -11.94 2.40
N GLU A 314 -6.81 -12.58 3.57
CA GLU A 314 -7.29 -11.95 4.81
C GLU A 314 -6.10 -11.70 5.74
N PHE A 315 -5.83 -10.44 6.05
CA PHE A 315 -4.70 -10.10 6.92
C PHE A 315 -5.01 -10.32 8.41
N PRO A 316 -4.01 -10.72 9.23
CA PRO A 316 -4.19 -11.01 10.66
C PRO A 316 -4.78 -9.87 11.47
N PHE A 317 -4.35 -8.63 11.21
CA PHE A 317 -4.82 -7.45 11.90
C PHE A 317 -4.82 -6.29 10.92
N ALA A 318 -6.01 -5.70 10.71
CA ALA A 318 -6.24 -4.57 9.82
C ALA A 318 -7.10 -3.51 10.53
N ILE A 319 -7.53 -2.49 9.80
CA ILE A 319 -8.38 -1.42 10.36
C ILE A 319 -9.67 -2.05 10.90
N VAL A 320 -10.06 -1.68 12.12
CA VAL A 320 -11.37 -2.02 12.69
C VAL A 320 -12.37 -0.95 12.30
N SER A 321 -13.47 -1.34 11.67
CA SER A 321 -14.50 -0.43 11.13
C SER A 321 -15.15 0.49 12.17
N ARG A 322 -15.07 0.16 13.46
CA ARG A 322 -15.57 1.00 14.55
C ARG A 322 -14.64 0.94 15.74
N ASP A 323 -14.17 2.10 16.16
CA ASP A 323 -13.33 2.27 17.35
C ASP A 323 -13.65 3.62 18.03
N ARG A 324 -13.24 3.78 19.29
CA ARG A 324 -13.59 4.95 20.10
C ARG A 324 -12.73 6.20 19.81
N ASN A 325 -11.63 6.05 19.08
CA ASN A 325 -10.59 7.09 18.96
C ASN A 325 -10.47 7.65 17.54
N PHE A 326 -10.25 6.80 16.54
CA PHE A 326 -9.96 7.19 15.16
C PHE A 326 -11.24 7.50 14.38
N PHE A 327 -12.17 6.54 14.29
CA PHE A 327 -13.48 6.77 13.65
C PHE A 327 -14.51 7.43 14.57
N ARG A 328 -14.34 7.30 15.90
CA ARG A 328 -15.20 7.90 16.93
C ARG A 328 -16.66 7.49 16.77
N GLU A 329 -17.53 8.40 16.35
CA GLU A 329 -18.95 8.17 16.13
C GLU A 329 -19.27 7.44 14.81
N PHE A 330 -18.29 7.31 13.91
CA PHE A 330 -18.49 6.68 12.61
C PHE A 330 -18.21 5.18 12.64
N ASP A 331 -18.99 4.47 11.83
CA ASP A 331 -18.70 3.14 11.37
C ASP A 331 -18.17 3.26 9.94
N ALA A 332 -16.90 2.96 9.70
CA ALA A 332 -16.23 3.25 8.45
C ALA A 332 -16.87 2.54 7.25
N PHE A 333 -17.30 1.28 7.43
CA PHE A 333 -17.93 0.50 6.36
C PHE A 333 -19.26 1.11 5.96
N THR A 334 -20.06 1.50 6.95
CA THR A 334 -21.35 2.18 6.73
C THR A 334 -21.16 3.61 6.20
N ALA A 335 -20.13 4.31 6.68
CA ALA A 335 -19.84 5.69 6.28
C ALA A 335 -19.49 5.77 4.79
N LEU A 336 -18.70 4.83 4.27
CA LEU A 336 -18.43 4.73 2.82
C LEU A 336 -19.71 4.58 2.01
N ARG A 337 -20.59 3.66 2.41
CA ARG A 337 -21.86 3.37 1.72
C ARG A 337 -22.83 4.55 1.76
N LYS A 338 -22.85 5.29 2.87
CA LYS A 338 -23.73 6.45 3.07
C LYS A 338 -23.11 7.78 2.63
N LYS A 339 -21.93 7.76 2.00
CA LYS A 339 -21.18 8.95 1.59
C LYS A 339 -20.87 9.92 2.76
N GLN A 340 -20.69 9.38 3.97
CA GLN A 340 -20.41 10.13 5.20
C GLN A 340 -18.90 10.30 5.42
N TYR A 341 -18.24 10.96 4.47
CA TYR A 341 -16.81 11.25 4.52
C TYR A 341 -16.51 12.56 3.79
N ARG A 342 -15.25 13.02 3.83
CA ARG A 342 -14.80 14.21 3.10
C ARG A 342 -14.87 13.98 1.60
N ARG A 343 -15.72 14.74 0.92
CA ARG A 343 -15.96 14.67 -0.53
C ARG A 343 -15.39 15.85 -1.32
N ASP A 344 -14.83 16.83 -0.62
CA ASP A 344 -14.17 18.03 -1.19
C ASP A 344 -12.65 17.84 -1.40
N VAL A 345 -12.13 16.64 -1.15
CA VAL A 345 -10.73 16.27 -1.40
C VAL A 345 -10.62 15.75 -2.84
N ASN A 346 -9.64 16.24 -3.60
CA ASN A 346 -9.36 15.69 -4.93
C ASN A 346 -8.69 14.33 -4.80
N LEU A 347 -9.09 13.36 -5.63
CA LEU A 347 -8.53 12.01 -5.62
C LEU A 347 -7.93 11.63 -6.98
N MET A 348 -6.72 11.07 -6.95
CA MET A 348 -6.15 10.35 -8.09
C MET A 348 -6.06 8.88 -7.72
N ILE A 349 -6.87 8.05 -8.36
CA ILE A 349 -7.02 6.62 -8.08
C ILE A 349 -6.35 5.85 -9.20
N GLY A 350 -5.68 4.75 -8.91
CA GLY A 350 -5.25 3.87 -9.98
C GLY A 350 -5.07 2.43 -9.58
N VAL A 351 -4.90 1.62 -10.60
CA VAL A 351 -4.85 0.16 -10.54
C VAL A 351 -3.84 -0.35 -11.56
N ASN A 352 -3.23 -1.47 -11.26
CA ASN A 352 -2.30 -2.16 -12.15
C ASN A 352 -3.04 -3.21 -12.99
N HIS A 353 -2.42 -3.67 -14.08
CA HIS A 353 -3.02 -4.68 -14.95
C HIS A 353 -3.21 -6.03 -14.24
N ASP A 354 -2.23 -6.46 -13.44
CA ASP A 354 -2.13 -7.81 -12.90
C ASP A 354 -2.10 -7.82 -11.37
N GLU A 355 -3.04 -7.09 -10.74
CA GLU A 355 -3.15 -6.96 -9.28
C GLU A 355 -3.17 -8.32 -8.55
N GLY A 356 -3.75 -9.37 -9.16
CA GLY A 356 -3.94 -10.68 -8.53
C GLY A 356 -2.68 -11.54 -8.48
N ASN A 357 -1.76 -11.40 -9.44
CA ASN A 357 -0.66 -12.35 -9.62
C ASN A 357 0.28 -12.45 -8.43
N TYR A 358 0.62 -11.32 -7.78
CA TYR A 358 1.45 -11.34 -6.56
C TYR A 358 0.80 -12.21 -5.49
N TRP A 359 -0.50 -12.03 -5.26
CA TRP A 359 -1.24 -12.76 -4.22
C TRP A 359 -1.50 -14.21 -4.56
N ASN A 360 -1.66 -14.52 -5.86
CA ASN A 360 -1.83 -15.89 -6.33
C ASN A 360 -0.57 -16.74 -6.05
N ILE A 361 0.63 -16.16 -6.14
CA ILE A 361 1.88 -16.86 -5.80
C ILE A 361 1.86 -17.33 -4.33
N TYR A 362 1.47 -16.45 -3.40
CA TYR A 362 1.46 -16.77 -1.98
C TYR A 362 0.26 -17.62 -1.54
N ASN A 363 -0.91 -17.47 -2.18
CA ASN A 363 -2.16 -18.08 -1.71
C ASN A 363 -2.63 -19.26 -2.57
N LEU A 364 -2.16 -19.39 -3.81
CA LEU A 364 -2.40 -20.52 -4.72
C LEU A 364 -1.06 -21.10 -5.24
N PRO A 365 -0.09 -21.40 -4.35
CA PRO A 365 1.28 -21.73 -4.75
C PRO A 365 1.35 -22.97 -5.64
N LYS A 366 0.44 -23.93 -5.45
CA LYS A 366 0.31 -25.14 -6.30
C LYS A 366 0.26 -24.82 -7.80
N TYR A 367 -0.29 -23.67 -8.17
CA TYR A 367 -0.56 -23.27 -9.54
C TYR A 367 0.27 -22.09 -10.02
N PHE A 368 0.60 -21.17 -9.11
CA PHE A 368 1.21 -19.88 -9.46
C PHE A 368 2.64 -19.72 -8.93
N ASP A 369 3.12 -20.55 -8.01
CA ASP A 369 4.54 -20.54 -7.61
C ASP A 369 5.38 -21.35 -8.62
N VAL A 370 5.46 -20.83 -9.85
CA VAL A 370 6.06 -21.51 -11.00
C VAL A 370 6.97 -20.58 -11.80
N ASN A 371 8.06 -21.13 -12.34
CA ASN A 371 9.01 -20.37 -13.17
C ASN A 371 8.48 -20.09 -14.58
N GLN A 372 7.58 -20.94 -15.08
CA GLN A 372 7.03 -20.84 -16.43
C GLN A 372 5.60 -20.32 -16.38
N GLN A 373 5.09 -19.83 -17.51
CA GLN A 373 3.72 -19.36 -17.63
C GLN A 373 2.73 -20.43 -17.12
N PRO A 374 1.90 -20.12 -16.12
CA PRO A 374 0.92 -21.07 -15.60
C PRO A 374 -0.15 -21.37 -16.66
N GLU A 375 -0.53 -22.64 -16.74
CA GLU A 375 -1.62 -23.13 -17.57
C GLU A 375 -2.52 -24.02 -16.74
N LEU A 376 -3.80 -23.66 -16.68
CA LEU A 376 -4.81 -24.39 -15.89
C LEU A 376 -5.77 -25.12 -16.80
N THR A 377 -6.27 -26.24 -16.33
CA THR A 377 -7.51 -26.86 -16.81
C THR A 377 -8.72 -26.21 -16.12
N LEU A 378 -9.91 -26.42 -16.67
CA LEU A 378 -11.14 -25.87 -16.08
C LEU A 378 -11.38 -26.35 -14.62
N PRO A 379 -11.17 -27.64 -14.26
CA PRO A 379 -11.25 -28.07 -12.87
C PRO A 379 -10.22 -27.40 -11.95
N GLU A 380 -8.98 -27.20 -12.40
CA GLU A 380 -7.94 -26.51 -11.63
C GLU A 380 -8.31 -25.03 -11.37
N MET A 381 -8.94 -24.37 -12.35
CA MET A 381 -9.49 -23.02 -12.16
C MET A 381 -10.62 -23.01 -11.12
N TYR A 382 -11.54 -23.98 -11.15
CA TYR A 382 -12.60 -24.07 -10.14
C TYR A 382 -12.03 -24.30 -8.73
N GLU A 383 -10.97 -25.11 -8.59
CA GLU A 383 -10.26 -25.26 -7.31
C GLU A 383 -9.66 -23.92 -6.84
N CYS A 384 -9.11 -23.12 -7.75
CA CYS A 384 -8.64 -21.77 -7.43
C CYS A 384 -9.78 -20.86 -6.93
N VAL A 385 -10.94 -20.88 -7.61
CA VAL A 385 -12.14 -20.11 -7.22
C VAL A 385 -12.66 -20.54 -5.85
N ASP A 386 -12.77 -21.84 -5.62
CA ASP A 386 -13.23 -22.41 -4.35
C ASP A 386 -12.29 -22.03 -3.20
N THR A 387 -10.98 -22.02 -3.46
CA THR A 387 -9.97 -21.59 -2.48
C THR A 387 -10.04 -20.08 -2.23
N ALA A 388 -10.07 -19.27 -3.29
CA ALA A 388 -10.05 -17.81 -3.20
C ALA A 388 -11.28 -17.22 -2.51
N PHE A 389 -12.43 -17.87 -2.65
CA PHE A 389 -13.71 -17.41 -2.14
C PHE A 389 -14.35 -18.38 -1.14
N ALA A 390 -13.53 -19.20 -0.46
CA ALA A 390 -13.98 -20.25 0.47
C ALA A 390 -14.88 -19.71 1.60
N ARG A 391 -14.61 -18.48 2.07
CA ARG A 391 -15.35 -17.83 3.17
C ARG A 391 -16.54 -17.00 2.73
N LEU A 392 -16.80 -16.94 1.43
CA LEU A 392 -17.91 -16.18 0.88
C LEU A 392 -19.08 -17.11 0.55
N PRO A 393 -20.31 -16.59 0.45
CA PRO A 393 -21.46 -17.37 0.01
C PRO A 393 -21.22 -18.01 -1.37
N GLU A 394 -21.84 -19.17 -1.61
CA GLU A 394 -21.72 -19.92 -2.88
C GLU A 394 -22.04 -19.08 -4.11
N MET A 395 -22.99 -18.15 -3.98
CA MET A 395 -23.34 -17.20 -5.03
C MET A 395 -22.15 -16.36 -5.51
N VAL A 396 -21.19 -16.04 -4.64
CA VAL A 396 -19.98 -15.29 -5.03
C VAL A 396 -19.04 -16.17 -5.89
N ARG A 397 -18.90 -17.46 -5.55
CA ARG A 397 -18.14 -18.43 -6.38
C ARG A 397 -18.79 -18.62 -7.75
N ASN A 398 -20.12 -18.74 -7.77
CA ASN A 398 -20.88 -18.87 -9.02
C ASN A 398 -20.78 -17.59 -9.87
N ALA A 399 -20.80 -16.40 -9.25
CA ALA A 399 -20.58 -15.14 -9.93
C ALA A 399 -19.17 -15.05 -10.54
N ALA A 400 -18.14 -15.46 -9.80
CA ALA A 400 -16.76 -15.54 -10.29
C ALA A 400 -16.67 -16.41 -11.57
N ASN A 401 -17.23 -17.61 -11.51
CA ASN A 401 -17.25 -18.51 -12.66
C ASN A 401 -18.04 -17.91 -13.84
N PHE A 402 -19.20 -17.31 -13.58
CA PHE A 402 -20.04 -16.73 -14.62
C PHE A 402 -19.37 -15.57 -15.37
N VAL A 403 -18.76 -14.63 -14.65
CA VAL A 403 -18.18 -13.42 -15.25
C VAL A 403 -16.97 -13.71 -16.11
N TYR A 404 -16.12 -14.67 -15.70
CA TYR A 404 -14.86 -14.96 -16.38
C TYR A 404 -14.94 -16.17 -17.32
N LEU A 405 -16.01 -16.98 -17.28
CA LEU A 405 -16.19 -18.16 -18.15
C LEU A 405 -17.52 -18.17 -18.92
N GLY A 406 -18.20 -17.03 -19.01
CA GLY A 406 -19.55 -16.91 -19.56
C GLY A 406 -19.68 -17.40 -21.00
N ASP A 407 -18.64 -17.24 -21.82
CA ASP A 407 -18.64 -17.64 -23.24
C ASP A 407 -18.00 -19.01 -23.48
N ALA A 408 -18.50 -19.78 -24.47
CA ALA A 408 -17.93 -21.08 -24.82
C ALA A 408 -16.44 -21.00 -25.24
N CYS A 409 -16.02 -19.88 -25.87
CA CYS A 409 -14.63 -19.63 -26.23
C CYS A 409 -13.71 -19.41 -25.01
N GLN A 410 -14.28 -19.15 -23.83
CA GLN A 410 -13.57 -19.00 -22.57
C GLN A 410 -13.43 -20.34 -21.81
N ARG A 411 -13.90 -21.46 -22.40
CA ARG A 411 -13.86 -22.81 -21.81
C ARG A 411 -13.02 -23.75 -22.67
N PRO A 412 -11.68 -23.60 -22.66
CA PRO A 412 -10.80 -24.49 -23.39
C PRO A 412 -10.90 -25.92 -22.86
N SER A 413 -10.75 -26.91 -23.74
CA SER A 413 -10.87 -28.33 -23.41
C SER A 413 -9.64 -28.92 -22.69
N GLY A 414 -8.56 -28.15 -22.59
CA GLY A 414 -7.29 -28.57 -21.98
C GLY A 414 -6.64 -27.46 -21.18
N LYS A 415 -5.35 -27.63 -20.85
CA LYS A 415 -4.56 -26.61 -20.16
C LYS A 415 -4.50 -25.33 -20.99
N SER A 416 -4.70 -24.19 -20.35
CA SER A 416 -4.74 -22.89 -21.01
C SER A 416 -4.25 -21.77 -20.10
N ARG A 417 -3.48 -20.85 -20.71
CA ARG A 417 -3.04 -19.60 -20.09
C ARG A 417 -4.22 -18.69 -19.77
N LEU A 418 -5.24 -18.69 -20.63
CA LEU A 418 -6.45 -17.88 -20.44
C LEU A 418 -7.12 -18.16 -19.09
N LEU A 419 -7.14 -19.43 -18.66
CA LEU A 419 -7.75 -19.81 -17.38
C LEU A 419 -6.91 -19.32 -16.19
N ALA A 420 -5.58 -19.33 -16.30
CA ALA A 420 -4.70 -18.73 -15.29
C ALA A 420 -4.88 -17.19 -15.25
N ASP A 421 -4.99 -16.55 -16.41
CA ASP A 421 -5.25 -15.12 -16.53
C ASP A 421 -6.61 -14.74 -15.93
N HIS A 422 -7.64 -15.57 -16.11
CA HIS A 422 -8.93 -15.36 -15.45
C HIS A 422 -8.83 -15.40 -13.92
N VAL A 423 -8.03 -16.29 -13.35
CA VAL A 423 -7.78 -16.33 -11.90
C VAL A 423 -7.05 -15.06 -11.43
N ASN A 424 -6.04 -14.60 -12.17
CA ASN A 424 -5.40 -13.31 -11.91
C ASN A 424 -6.42 -12.15 -11.91
N GLN A 425 -7.22 -12.06 -12.98
CA GLN A 425 -8.17 -10.98 -13.14
C GLN A 425 -9.30 -11.02 -12.10
N MET A 426 -9.84 -12.19 -11.73
CA MET A 426 -10.88 -12.27 -10.70
C MET A 426 -10.36 -11.89 -9.30
N VAL A 427 -9.14 -12.30 -8.96
CA VAL A 427 -8.53 -11.97 -7.66
C VAL A 427 -8.21 -10.47 -7.63
N GLY A 428 -7.57 -9.94 -8.67
CA GLY A 428 -7.30 -8.52 -8.79
C GLY A 428 -8.58 -7.67 -8.76
N ASP A 429 -9.61 -8.07 -9.51
CA ASP A 429 -10.85 -7.32 -9.62
C ASP A 429 -11.64 -7.28 -8.30
N TYR A 430 -11.81 -8.41 -7.61
CA TYR A 430 -12.58 -8.49 -6.37
C TYR A 430 -11.85 -7.89 -5.15
N PHE A 431 -10.52 -8.07 -5.07
CA PHE A 431 -9.75 -7.62 -3.91
C PHE A 431 -9.12 -6.23 -4.05
N PHE A 432 -9.05 -5.65 -5.26
CA PHE A 432 -8.41 -4.34 -5.50
C PHE A 432 -9.19 -3.44 -6.47
N THR A 433 -9.30 -3.87 -7.73
CA THR A 433 -9.68 -3.00 -8.86
C THR A 433 -11.10 -2.44 -8.71
N CYS A 434 -12.08 -3.31 -8.45
CA CYS A 434 -13.48 -2.90 -8.52
C CYS A 434 -13.92 -2.02 -7.34
N ASP A 435 -13.34 -2.22 -6.16
CA ASP A 435 -13.60 -1.35 -5.00
C ASP A 435 -12.97 0.04 -5.18
N SER A 436 -11.85 0.13 -5.90
CA SER A 436 -11.20 1.40 -6.27
C SER A 436 -12.04 2.17 -7.30
N ILE A 437 -12.54 1.47 -8.33
CA ILE A 437 -13.47 2.05 -9.32
C ILE A 437 -14.79 2.47 -8.65
N TRP A 438 -15.31 1.64 -7.73
CA TRP A 438 -16.52 1.97 -7.00
C TRP A 438 -16.37 3.25 -6.18
N LEU A 439 -15.23 3.44 -5.49
CA LEU A 439 -14.96 4.69 -4.77
C LEU A 439 -14.93 5.90 -5.72
N ALA A 440 -14.32 5.77 -6.89
CA ALA A 440 -14.37 6.81 -7.93
C ALA A 440 -15.81 7.14 -8.35
N ASP A 441 -16.65 6.12 -8.58
CA ASP A 441 -18.07 6.29 -8.89
C ASP A 441 -18.83 6.99 -7.74
N GLN A 442 -18.50 6.69 -6.48
CA GLN A 442 -19.10 7.37 -5.33
C GLN A 442 -18.68 8.84 -5.19
N MET A 443 -17.60 9.25 -5.86
CA MET A 443 -17.06 10.61 -5.85
C MET A 443 -17.44 11.42 -7.10
N ASP A 444 -18.20 10.86 -8.04
CA ASP A 444 -18.55 11.52 -9.31
C ASP A 444 -19.36 12.82 -9.11
N ASP A 445 -20.29 12.81 -8.16
CA ASP A 445 -21.13 13.96 -7.76
C ASP A 445 -20.48 14.82 -6.64
N ALA A 446 -19.22 14.57 -6.32
CA ALA A 446 -18.52 15.26 -5.24
C ALA A 446 -17.92 16.61 -5.71
N PRO A 447 -17.69 17.57 -4.77
CA PRO A 447 -16.94 18.79 -5.09
C PRO A 447 -15.48 18.54 -5.47
N GLY A 448 -14.85 17.52 -4.89
CA GLY A 448 -13.49 17.12 -5.21
C GLY A 448 -13.40 16.43 -6.58
N LYS A 449 -12.32 16.69 -7.31
CA LYS A 449 -12.09 16.10 -8.64
C LYS A 449 -11.52 14.70 -8.52
N VAL A 450 -11.91 13.83 -9.44
CA VAL A 450 -11.40 12.45 -9.51
C VAL A 450 -10.62 12.26 -10.81
N PHE A 451 -9.48 11.58 -10.74
CA PHE A 451 -8.69 11.15 -11.89
C PHE A 451 -8.38 9.67 -11.73
N ILE A 452 -8.49 8.89 -12.81
CA ILE A 452 -8.15 7.46 -12.79
C ILE A 452 -6.96 7.18 -13.70
N TYR A 453 -6.01 6.36 -13.25
CA TYR A 453 -5.01 5.74 -14.12
C TYR A 453 -5.09 4.21 -14.14
N TYR A 454 -4.63 3.65 -15.25
CA TYR A 454 -4.40 2.23 -15.46
C TYR A 454 -2.93 2.02 -15.80
N PHE A 455 -2.18 1.38 -14.91
CA PHE A 455 -0.75 1.15 -15.08
C PHE A 455 -0.51 -0.23 -15.73
N ASP A 456 0.15 -0.22 -16.88
CA ASP A 456 0.39 -1.40 -17.72
C ASP A 456 1.81 -1.39 -18.30
N GLN A 457 2.78 -0.99 -17.48
CA GLN A 457 4.20 -1.04 -17.82
C GLN A 457 4.88 -2.18 -17.08
N PRO A 458 5.19 -3.30 -17.75
CA PRO A 458 6.11 -4.29 -17.22
C PRO A 458 7.48 -3.67 -17.01
N SER A 459 8.04 -3.84 -15.82
CA SER A 459 9.38 -3.34 -15.52
C SER A 459 10.45 -4.27 -16.09
N SER A 460 11.43 -3.69 -16.79
CA SER A 460 12.61 -4.40 -17.28
C SER A 460 13.53 -4.84 -16.13
N SER A 461 13.39 -4.22 -14.96
CA SER A 461 14.08 -4.57 -13.73
C SER A 461 13.27 -5.51 -12.83
N ASN A 462 12.08 -5.96 -13.26
CA ASN A 462 11.26 -6.88 -12.49
C ASN A 462 11.99 -8.23 -12.35
N PRO A 463 12.32 -8.67 -11.12
CA PRO A 463 13.00 -9.95 -10.91
C PRO A 463 12.05 -11.16 -11.01
N TRP A 464 10.73 -10.95 -10.97
CA TRP A 464 9.75 -12.04 -11.05
C TRP A 464 9.67 -12.65 -12.46
N PRO A 465 9.19 -13.90 -12.58
CA PRO A 465 8.96 -14.52 -13.88
C PRO A 465 8.10 -13.63 -14.80
N SER A 466 8.42 -13.58 -16.10
CA SER A 466 7.77 -12.64 -17.03
C SER A 466 6.24 -12.79 -17.12
N TRP A 467 5.70 -13.96 -16.77
CA TRP A 467 4.27 -14.23 -16.77
C TRP A 467 3.50 -13.43 -15.71
N THR A 468 4.17 -12.95 -14.66
CA THR A 468 3.51 -12.20 -13.58
C THR A 468 2.97 -10.85 -14.05
N GLY A 469 3.46 -10.34 -15.18
CA GLY A 469 2.98 -9.11 -15.78
C GLY A 469 3.25 -7.88 -14.91
N VAL A 470 2.24 -7.02 -14.79
CA VAL A 470 2.30 -5.74 -14.06
C VAL A 470 1.61 -5.88 -12.72
N MET A 471 2.33 -6.47 -11.76
CA MET A 471 1.80 -6.82 -10.44
C MET A 471 1.53 -5.61 -9.54
N HIS A 472 0.78 -5.87 -8.48
CA HIS A 472 0.57 -4.98 -7.33
C HIS A 472 1.88 -4.32 -6.85
N GLY A 473 1.88 -3.00 -6.67
CA GLY A 473 3.00 -2.20 -6.14
C GLY A 473 4.14 -1.87 -7.12
N TYR A 474 4.16 -2.40 -8.35
CA TYR A 474 5.28 -2.17 -9.29
C TYR A 474 5.30 -0.78 -9.93
N GLU A 475 4.22 -0.01 -9.84
CA GLU A 475 4.19 1.38 -10.29
C GLU A 475 4.97 2.32 -9.35
N ILE A 476 5.17 1.91 -8.09
CA ILE A 476 5.87 2.69 -7.06
C ILE A 476 7.27 3.12 -7.53
N GLU A 477 8.02 2.21 -8.16
CA GLU A 477 9.39 2.51 -8.61
C GLU A 477 9.42 3.71 -9.58
N TYR A 478 8.38 3.84 -10.41
CA TYR A 478 8.25 4.95 -11.36
C TYR A 478 7.85 6.25 -10.66
N VAL A 479 6.99 6.17 -9.64
CA VAL A 479 6.52 7.32 -8.83
C VAL A 479 7.66 7.93 -8.02
N PHE A 480 8.50 7.10 -7.40
CA PHE A 480 9.67 7.55 -6.64
C PHE A 480 10.87 7.90 -7.52
N GLY A 481 10.79 7.67 -8.82
CA GLY A 481 11.83 8.07 -9.76
C GLY A 481 12.99 7.09 -9.87
N VAL A 482 12.85 5.83 -9.45
CA VAL A 482 13.92 4.83 -9.48
C VAL A 482 14.54 4.66 -10.87
N PRO A 483 13.76 4.57 -11.97
CA PRO A 483 14.32 4.52 -13.31
C PRO A 483 15.21 5.72 -13.66
N ILE A 484 14.96 6.89 -13.08
CA ILE A 484 15.67 8.15 -13.38
C ILE A 484 17.12 8.10 -12.89
N TYR A 485 17.36 7.53 -11.70
CA TYR A 485 18.67 7.57 -11.06
C TYR A 485 19.39 6.22 -10.98
N ASN A 486 18.66 5.10 -11.02
CA ASN A 486 19.26 3.78 -10.89
C ASN A 486 19.80 3.30 -12.25
N THR A 487 21.06 3.59 -12.52
CA THR A 487 21.70 3.24 -13.80
C THR A 487 22.11 1.77 -13.90
N THR A 488 22.13 1.02 -12.79
CA THR A 488 22.58 -0.37 -12.76
C THR A 488 21.45 -1.38 -12.89
N ALA A 489 20.20 -0.99 -12.63
CA ALA A 489 19.05 -1.89 -12.66
C ALA A 489 18.55 -2.26 -14.07
N GLY A 490 19.07 -1.64 -15.13
CA GLY A 490 18.74 -2.01 -16.51
C GLY A 490 17.51 -1.34 -17.13
N TYR A 491 16.88 -0.37 -16.46
CA TYR A 491 15.74 0.36 -16.99
C TYR A 491 15.99 0.95 -18.39
N THR A 492 15.08 0.69 -19.31
CA THR A 492 15.09 1.22 -20.67
C THR A 492 14.86 2.72 -20.70
N SER A 493 15.31 3.40 -21.76
CA SER A 493 15.04 4.83 -21.98
C SER A 493 13.54 5.17 -22.00
N ARG A 494 12.68 4.21 -22.37
CA ARG A 494 11.21 4.37 -22.34
C ARG A 494 10.70 4.41 -20.90
N GLU A 495 11.20 3.56 -20.03
CA GLU A 495 10.83 3.54 -18.60
C GLU A 495 11.33 4.79 -17.87
N LYS A 496 12.55 5.25 -18.17
CA LYS A 496 13.07 6.53 -17.66
C LYS A 496 12.16 7.70 -18.03
N THR A 497 11.74 7.74 -19.29
CA THR A 497 10.81 8.76 -19.79
C THR A 497 9.43 8.65 -19.12
N LEU A 498 8.92 7.42 -18.94
CA LEU A 498 7.65 7.19 -18.24
C LEU A 498 7.72 7.66 -16.78
N SER A 499 8.78 7.31 -16.06
CA SER A 499 8.99 7.72 -14.67
C SER A 499 9.06 9.26 -14.55
N HIS A 500 9.76 9.96 -15.45
CA HIS A 500 9.72 11.42 -15.49
C HIS A 500 8.30 11.98 -15.68
N LYS A 501 7.46 11.36 -16.52
CA LYS A 501 6.06 11.77 -16.71
C LYS A 501 5.23 11.49 -15.46
N MET A 502 5.38 10.32 -14.83
CA MET A 502 4.65 9.95 -13.62
C MET A 502 5.00 10.88 -12.45
N VAL A 503 6.29 11.19 -12.24
CA VAL A 503 6.72 12.19 -11.24
C VAL A 503 6.05 13.55 -11.49
N GLN A 504 5.91 13.98 -12.74
CA GLN A 504 5.21 15.23 -13.08
C GLN A 504 3.70 15.16 -12.80
N TYR A 505 3.03 14.07 -13.18
CA TYR A 505 1.61 13.90 -12.90
C TYR A 505 1.31 13.85 -11.40
N TRP A 506 2.07 13.07 -10.64
CA TRP A 506 1.91 12.96 -9.18
C TRP A 506 2.13 14.30 -8.50
N SER A 507 3.21 15.01 -8.88
CA SER A 507 3.53 16.29 -8.23
C SER A 507 2.62 17.45 -8.63
N SER A 508 2.16 17.51 -9.88
CA SER A 508 1.17 18.51 -10.30
C SER A 508 -0.19 18.26 -9.64
N PHE A 509 -0.60 16.99 -9.52
CA PHE A 509 -1.79 16.64 -8.75
C PHE A 509 -1.64 17.01 -7.27
N ALA A 510 -0.49 16.72 -6.65
CA ALA A 510 -0.25 17.10 -5.26
C ALA A 510 -0.28 18.62 -5.04
N LYS A 511 0.17 19.41 -6.01
CA LYS A 511 0.17 20.89 -5.93
C LYS A 511 -1.22 21.48 -6.18
N ASP A 512 -1.87 21.03 -7.25
CA ASP A 512 -2.98 21.76 -7.87
C ASP A 512 -4.30 20.96 -7.89
N GLY A 513 -4.28 19.69 -7.49
CA GLY A 513 -5.41 18.76 -7.60
C GLY A 513 -5.71 18.31 -9.04
N VAL A 514 -4.81 18.55 -10.00
CA VAL A 514 -4.97 18.16 -11.42
C VAL A 514 -3.65 17.61 -11.97
N PRO A 515 -3.61 16.36 -12.46
CA PRO A 515 -2.39 15.76 -13.00
C PRO A 515 -2.08 16.32 -14.41
N ARG A 516 -0.91 16.94 -14.57
CA ARG A 516 -0.45 17.56 -15.82
C ARG A 516 1.05 17.34 -16.08
N LEU A 517 1.44 17.42 -17.35
CA LEU A 517 2.84 17.53 -17.75
C LEU A 517 3.26 19.00 -17.83
N THR A 518 4.48 19.31 -17.40
CA THR A 518 5.01 20.69 -17.31
C THR A 518 5.35 21.31 -18.67
N LYS A 519 5.73 20.49 -19.66
CA LYS A 519 5.97 20.96 -21.03
C LYS A 519 4.75 20.65 -21.88
N HIS A 520 3.96 21.68 -22.19
CA HIS A 520 2.97 21.64 -23.26
C HIS A 520 3.70 21.53 -24.61
N HIS A 521 4.10 20.32 -25.00
CA HIS A 521 4.10 20.06 -26.43
C HIS A 521 2.62 20.08 -26.86
N ARG A 522 2.30 20.63 -28.04
CA ARG A 522 0.91 20.66 -28.57
C ARG A 522 0.26 19.26 -28.64
N GLU A 523 1.05 18.20 -28.46
CA GLU A 523 0.68 16.78 -28.49
C GLU A 523 0.70 16.10 -27.10
N SER A 524 0.94 16.83 -26.00
CA SER A 524 0.91 16.23 -24.67
C SER A 524 -0.53 15.82 -24.31
N PRO A 525 -0.78 14.55 -23.94
CA PRO A 525 -2.13 14.07 -23.63
C PRO A 525 -2.67 14.81 -22.41
N GLU A 526 -3.87 15.39 -22.55
CA GLU A 526 -4.63 15.89 -21.40
C GLU A 526 -5.08 14.69 -20.55
N TRP A 527 -4.99 14.80 -19.23
CA TRP A 527 -5.55 13.81 -18.33
C TRP A 527 -6.99 14.22 -17.96
N PRO A 528 -8.00 13.54 -18.50
CA PRO A 528 -9.39 13.93 -18.28
C PRO A 528 -9.80 13.68 -16.82
N GLU A 529 -10.59 14.59 -16.27
CA GLU A 529 -11.33 14.34 -15.03
C GLU A 529 -12.28 13.15 -15.26
N TYR A 530 -12.28 12.22 -14.31
CA TYR A 530 -13.17 11.07 -14.34
C TYR A 530 -14.61 11.53 -14.14
N LYS A 531 -15.50 11.08 -15.02
CA LYS A 531 -16.94 11.12 -14.80
C LYS A 531 -17.55 9.75 -15.01
N SER A 532 -18.51 9.36 -14.18
CA SER A 532 -19.17 8.05 -14.29
C SER A 532 -19.89 7.85 -15.63
N THR A 533 -20.26 8.95 -16.30
CA THR A 533 -20.94 8.97 -17.60
C THR A 533 -20.02 8.68 -18.79
N ASN A 534 -18.74 9.07 -18.74
CA ASN A 534 -17.79 8.91 -19.85
C ASN A 534 -16.62 7.97 -19.51
N ARG A 535 -16.44 7.63 -18.23
CA ARG A 535 -15.46 6.70 -17.64
C ARG A 535 -14.05 6.83 -18.22
N LYS A 536 -13.56 8.04 -18.49
CA LYS A 536 -12.21 8.22 -19.08
C LYS A 536 -11.10 8.00 -18.05
N TRP A 537 -10.11 7.20 -18.42
CA TRP A 537 -8.92 6.93 -17.60
C TRP A 537 -7.64 7.32 -18.33
N MET A 538 -6.52 7.48 -17.62
CA MET A 538 -5.19 7.62 -18.22
C MET A 538 -4.46 6.27 -18.24
N HIS A 539 -4.07 5.82 -19.42
CA HIS A 539 -3.20 4.66 -19.56
C HIS A 539 -1.74 5.08 -19.34
N LEU A 540 -1.03 4.38 -18.46
CA LEU A 540 0.37 4.63 -18.15
C LEU A 540 1.23 3.46 -18.63
N LYS A 541 1.78 3.61 -19.83
CA LYS A 541 2.73 2.69 -20.45
C LYS A 541 3.72 3.46 -21.32
N GLY A 542 4.97 3.01 -21.35
CA GLY A 542 6.08 3.68 -22.03
C GLY A 542 5.83 3.94 -23.53
N GLY A 543 6.47 4.98 -24.06
CA GLY A 543 6.33 5.40 -25.45
C GLY A 543 5.09 6.26 -25.70
N SER A 544 4.40 6.03 -26.83
CA SER A 544 3.17 6.73 -27.25
C SER A 544 1.92 6.26 -26.51
N HIS A 545 2.06 5.37 -25.52
CA HIS A 545 0.95 4.74 -24.81
C HIS A 545 0.53 5.46 -23.53
N VAL A 546 1.20 6.57 -23.18
CA VAL A 546 0.67 7.52 -22.20
C VAL A 546 -0.44 8.31 -22.88
N ARG A 547 -1.71 7.95 -22.65
CA ARG A 547 -2.87 8.56 -23.32
C ARG A 547 -4.18 8.26 -22.59
N PRO A 548 -5.23 9.07 -22.78
CA PRO A 548 -6.57 8.72 -22.34
C PRO A 548 -7.07 7.45 -23.02
N ILE A 549 -7.82 6.64 -22.27
CA ILE A 549 -8.52 5.43 -22.73
C ILE A 549 -9.94 5.42 -22.18
N GLU A 550 -10.81 4.59 -22.77
CA GLU A 550 -12.06 4.21 -22.13
C GLU A 550 -11.79 3.39 -20.87
N GLY A 551 -12.62 3.59 -19.87
CA GLY A 551 -12.57 2.82 -18.64
C GLY A 551 -12.80 1.33 -18.90
N LYS A 552 -12.14 0.51 -18.10
CA LYS A 552 -12.23 -0.95 -18.18
C LYS A 552 -13.17 -1.49 -17.09
N LYS A 553 -13.41 -2.80 -17.13
CA LYS A 553 -14.01 -3.58 -16.04
C LYS A 553 -15.46 -3.24 -15.67
N ASP A 554 -16.21 -2.60 -16.56
CA ASP A 554 -17.60 -2.20 -16.26
C ASP A 554 -18.51 -3.41 -15.94
N LYS A 555 -18.39 -4.50 -16.70
CA LYS A 555 -19.21 -5.71 -16.50
C LYS A 555 -18.82 -6.45 -15.23
N GLU A 556 -17.52 -6.68 -15.06
CA GLU A 556 -16.93 -7.40 -13.94
C GLU A 556 -17.23 -6.67 -12.62
N CYS A 557 -16.98 -5.37 -12.57
CA CYS A 557 -17.20 -4.60 -11.35
C CYS A 557 -18.68 -4.43 -10.99
N LYS A 558 -19.61 -4.44 -11.95
CA LYS A 558 -21.05 -4.47 -11.65
C LYS A 558 -21.47 -5.75 -10.94
N VAL A 559 -20.94 -6.89 -11.37
CA VAL A 559 -21.22 -8.18 -10.71
C VAL A 559 -20.58 -8.22 -9.32
N TRP A 560 -19.30 -7.84 -9.22
CA TRP A 560 -18.61 -7.80 -7.92
C TRP A 560 -19.25 -6.84 -6.94
N ARG A 561 -19.77 -5.70 -7.41
CA ARG A 561 -20.55 -4.77 -6.59
C ARG A 561 -21.78 -5.45 -5.99
N GLY A 562 -22.51 -6.24 -6.79
CA GLY A 562 -23.64 -7.03 -6.29
C GLY A 562 -23.23 -8.02 -5.18
N CYS A 563 -22.07 -8.68 -5.32
CA CYS A 563 -21.53 -9.54 -4.27
C CYS A 563 -21.20 -8.76 -2.98
N LYS A 564 -20.54 -7.61 -3.11
CA LYS A 564 -20.17 -6.75 -1.99
C LYS A 564 -21.39 -6.13 -1.29
N ASP A 565 -22.51 -5.97 -2.00
CA ASP A 565 -23.77 -5.51 -1.42
C ASP A 565 -24.39 -6.57 -0.51
N ILE A 566 -24.23 -7.86 -0.82
CA ILE A 566 -24.64 -8.97 0.07
C ILE A 566 -23.85 -8.90 1.37
N GLU A 567 -22.52 -8.76 1.28
CA GLU A 567 -21.65 -8.64 2.46
C GLU A 567 -22.01 -7.42 3.32
N TYR A 568 -22.34 -6.30 2.69
CA TYR A 568 -22.81 -5.10 3.39
C TYR A 568 -24.15 -5.33 4.10
N ASN A 569 -25.10 -6.02 3.45
CA ASN A 569 -26.38 -6.34 4.08
C ASN A 569 -26.21 -7.29 5.27
N GLU A 570 -25.34 -8.29 5.16
CA GLU A 570 -25.00 -9.19 6.27
C GLU A 570 -24.37 -8.44 7.43
N TYR A 571 -23.50 -7.46 7.15
CA TYR A 571 -22.89 -6.61 8.17
C TYR A 571 -23.91 -5.78 8.97
N LEU A 572 -25.01 -5.35 8.33
CA LEU A 572 -26.06 -4.56 8.99
C LEU A 572 -26.98 -5.40 9.88
N LEU A 573 -26.97 -6.73 9.77
CA LEU A 573 -27.83 -7.58 10.57
C LEU A 573 -27.43 -7.50 12.05
N PRO A 574 -28.41 -7.36 12.99
CA PRO A 574 -28.12 -7.41 14.40
C PRO A 574 -27.47 -8.76 14.74
N THR A 575 -26.33 -8.74 15.44
CA THR A 575 -25.78 -9.96 16.03
C THR A 575 -26.79 -10.46 17.05
N SER A 576 -27.55 -11.51 16.72
CA SER A 576 -28.38 -12.18 17.70
C SER A 576 -27.48 -12.67 18.84
N SER A 577 -27.90 -12.35 20.06
CA SER A 577 -27.26 -12.75 21.31
C SER A 577 -26.96 -14.26 21.30
N SER A 578 -25.74 -14.61 21.69
CA SER A 578 -25.33 -15.96 22.04
C SER A 578 -26.34 -16.63 22.98
N ASN A 579 -27.06 -17.63 22.49
CA ASN A 579 -27.36 -18.88 23.21
C ASN A 579 -28.06 -19.90 22.30
N SER A 580 -27.51 -21.11 22.28
CA SER A 580 -28.02 -22.35 21.69
C SER A 580 -28.08 -22.45 20.16
N PHE A 581 -27.03 -23.00 19.56
CA PHE A 581 -27.20 -23.84 18.37
C PHE A 581 -27.89 -25.14 18.80
N LYS A 582 -29.22 -25.19 18.69
CA LYS A 582 -29.94 -26.43 18.45
C LYS A 582 -30.47 -26.37 17.02
N SER A 583 -30.07 -27.37 16.24
CA SER A 583 -30.61 -27.67 14.92
C SER A 583 -32.13 -27.56 14.90
N GLN A 584 -32.65 -26.53 14.23
CA GLN A 584 -34.00 -26.54 13.70
C GLN A 584 -33.95 -26.04 12.26
N THR A 585 -34.23 -26.96 11.34
CA THR A 585 -34.70 -26.70 10.00
C THR A 585 -35.94 -25.82 10.09
N THR A 586 -35.81 -24.52 9.80
CA THR A 586 -36.95 -23.62 9.67
C THR A 586 -36.97 -23.07 8.24
N THR A 587 -37.97 -23.49 7.49
CA THR A 587 -38.28 -23.02 6.15
C THR A 587 -38.69 -21.54 6.23
N PHE A 588 -37.78 -20.62 5.89
CA PHE A 588 -38.13 -19.19 5.79
C PHE A 588 -38.60 -18.86 4.37
N LYS A 589 -39.89 -18.51 4.26
CA LYS A 589 -40.46 -17.88 3.06
C LYS A 589 -39.93 -16.45 2.97
N PHE A 590 -39.03 -16.19 2.01
CA PHE A 590 -38.68 -14.83 1.62
C PHE A 590 -39.87 -14.18 0.89
N THR A 591 -40.38 -13.07 1.40
CA THR A 591 -41.17 -12.13 0.62
C THR A 591 -40.20 -11.12 0.01
N LEU A 592 -39.63 -11.46 -1.15
CA LEU A 592 -38.79 -10.57 -1.94
C LEU A 592 -39.68 -9.60 -2.73
N SER A 593 -39.41 -8.30 -2.60
CA SER A 593 -39.99 -7.24 -3.44
C SER A 593 -39.61 -7.46 -4.91
N ILE A 594 -40.62 -7.41 -5.78
CA ILE A 594 -40.60 -7.75 -7.22
C ILE A 594 -39.64 -6.87 -8.08
N SER A 595 -39.03 -5.82 -7.51
CA SER A 595 -38.15 -4.91 -8.26
C SER A 595 -36.76 -5.47 -8.58
N THR A 596 -36.22 -6.41 -7.80
CA THR A 596 -34.85 -6.93 -7.99
C THR A 596 -34.76 -8.10 -8.97
N PHE A 597 -35.88 -8.76 -9.29
CA PHE A 597 -35.91 -9.88 -10.25
C PHE A 597 -36.01 -9.44 -11.72
N SER A 598 -36.55 -8.24 -12.00
CA SER A 598 -36.75 -7.79 -13.39
C SER A 598 -35.46 -7.49 -14.14
N THR A 599 -34.39 -7.06 -13.46
CA THR A 599 -33.12 -6.71 -14.13
C THR A 599 -32.29 -7.93 -14.53
N ILE A 600 -32.39 -9.04 -13.80
CA ILE A 600 -31.66 -10.28 -14.12
C ILE A 600 -32.41 -11.09 -15.19
N LEU A 601 -33.74 -11.13 -15.14
CA LEU A 601 -34.54 -11.89 -16.11
C LEU A 601 -34.66 -11.19 -17.48
N ALA A 602 -34.66 -9.85 -17.53
CA ALA A 602 -34.71 -9.10 -18.79
C ALA A 602 -33.46 -9.29 -19.66
N PHE A 603 -32.31 -9.60 -19.06
CA PHE A 603 -31.05 -9.84 -19.80
C PHE A 603 -30.98 -11.26 -20.41
N VAL A 604 -31.65 -12.23 -19.78
CA VAL A 604 -31.68 -13.63 -20.26
C VAL A 604 -32.60 -13.78 -21.48
N LEU A 605 -33.66 -12.97 -21.59
CA LEU A 605 -34.64 -13.07 -22.68
C LEU A 605 -34.31 -12.21 -23.91
N SER A 606 -33.43 -11.22 -23.83
CA SER A 606 -33.05 -10.38 -24.97
C SER A 606 -31.93 -10.97 -25.86
N SER A 607 -31.39 -12.14 -25.49
CA SER A 607 -30.21 -12.74 -26.16
C SER A 607 -30.55 -13.90 -27.10
N PHE A 608 -31.83 -14.19 -27.34
CA PHE A 608 -32.27 -15.17 -28.34
C PHE A 608 -32.97 -14.44 -29.49
N HIS A 609 -32.28 -14.34 -30.63
CA HIS A 609 -32.93 -14.14 -31.93
C HIS A 609 -32.87 -15.46 -32.71
N PRO A 610 -34.00 -15.99 -33.20
CA PRO A 610 -34.00 -17.21 -33.99
C PRO A 610 -33.66 -16.87 -35.44
N LEU A 611 -32.61 -17.49 -35.99
CA LEU A 611 -32.43 -17.60 -37.43
C LEU A 611 -33.26 -18.79 -37.92
N PHE A 612 -34.15 -18.51 -38.87
CA PHE A 612 -34.56 -19.47 -39.89
C PHE A 612 -33.38 -19.81 -40.79
#